data_AF-A0A495ZB36-F1
#
_entry.id   AF-A0A495ZB36-F1
#
_cell.length_a   1.000
_cell.length_b   1.000
_cell.length_c   1.000
_cell.angle_alpha   90.00
_cell.angle_beta   90.00
_cell.angle_gamma   90.00
#
_symmetry.space_group_name_H-M   'P 1'
#
loop_
_entity.id
_entity.type
_entity.pdbx_description
1 polymer ?
#
loop_
_entity_poly.entity_id
_entity_poly.type
_entity_poly.pdbx_seq_one_letter_code
_entity_poly.pdbx_strand_id
1 'polypeptide(L)'
;MFVTVSICLVYVVLAFGEAESPLEKAEVLMTDGKFYESLFALEPLLTTDEKSVDQEEALWLANALCRTWVNSNDFYERWQREKQAKNKPEFKHSDGFMWWDKVITLNQWGARIVYEHFNARAEYAYGFLERLVTLYPDSSWRPAAEYYLIEDGNNERESVVKSLNAYYAYINKYAKSGLTEIYMAYLHIAHVNDNLWQALKSPKGKFYDWFTSGDPETDKADAAEHKREALKYYAKFIVSISEYDYHGGFSNQYRVVVKRFEDLKQDKEWNNWFIILD
;
A
#
# COMPACT_ATOMS: atom_id res chain seq x y z
N MET A 1 -48.55 59.12 -27.84
CA MET A 1 -47.42 59.34 -26.92
C MET A 1 -46.84 57.97 -26.63
N PHE A 2 -45.64 57.69 -27.14
CA PHE A 2 -44.87 56.46 -26.87
C PHE A 2 -44.35 56.47 -25.43
N VAL A 3 -44.10 55.29 -24.87
CA VAL A 3 -42.87 54.87 -24.13
C VAL A 3 -43.24 53.60 -23.33
N THR A 4 -42.97 52.40 -23.85
CA THR A 4 -41.76 51.55 -23.69
C THR A 4 -41.95 50.50 -22.58
N VAL A 5 -41.86 49.23 -22.99
CA VAL A 5 -41.80 48.03 -22.15
C VAL A 5 -40.46 48.00 -21.41
N SER A 6 -40.46 47.63 -20.13
CA SER A 6 -39.29 47.02 -19.50
C SER A 6 -39.73 45.95 -18.52
N ILE A 7 -39.68 44.72 -19.02
CA ILE A 7 -39.59 43.51 -18.23
C ILE A 7 -38.15 43.49 -17.70
N CYS A 8 -37.96 43.79 -16.42
CA CYS A 8 -36.75 43.40 -15.73
C CYS A 8 -36.97 42.03 -15.11
N LEU A 9 -36.50 41.00 -15.84
CA LEU A 9 -36.03 39.76 -15.23
C LEU A 9 -35.05 40.16 -14.11
N VAL A 10 -35.46 40.01 -12.85
CA VAL A 10 -34.51 39.96 -11.75
C VAL A 10 -33.88 38.57 -11.82
N TYR A 11 -32.63 38.57 -12.23
CA TYR A 11 -31.75 37.43 -12.25
C TYR A 11 -31.85 36.68 -10.93
N VAL A 12 -32.13 35.38 -11.05
CA VAL A 12 -31.77 34.39 -10.04
C VAL A 12 -30.25 34.48 -9.89
N VAL A 13 -29.79 35.20 -8.87
CA VAL A 13 -28.44 35.02 -8.34
C VAL A 13 -28.52 33.71 -7.55
N LEU A 14 -28.37 32.59 -8.27
CA LEU A 14 -27.84 31.39 -7.66
C LEU A 14 -26.50 31.81 -7.07
N ALA A 15 -26.44 31.85 -5.74
CA ALA A 15 -25.17 31.88 -5.05
C ALA A 15 -24.34 30.73 -5.61
N PHE A 16 -23.34 31.07 -6.43
CA PHE A 16 -22.25 30.17 -6.73
C PHE A 16 -21.69 29.77 -5.37
N GLY A 17 -21.77 28.48 -5.04
CA GLY A 17 -21.02 27.93 -3.93
C GLY A 17 -19.57 28.33 -4.06
N GLU A 18 -18.91 28.55 -2.92
CA GLU A 18 -17.44 28.65 -2.86
C GLU A 18 -16.83 27.59 -3.77
N ALA A 19 -15.80 27.96 -4.53
CA ALA A 19 -15.10 27.01 -5.36
C ALA A 19 -14.58 25.89 -4.46
N GLU A 20 -15.23 24.73 -4.51
CA GLU A 20 -14.87 23.55 -3.75
C GLU A 20 -13.39 23.29 -3.98
N SER A 21 -12.62 23.26 -2.89
CA SER A 21 -11.17 23.08 -2.99
C SER A 21 -10.85 21.75 -3.68
N PRO A 22 -9.68 21.61 -4.33
CA PRO A 22 -9.27 20.34 -4.94
C PRO A 22 -9.39 19.14 -3.98
N LEU A 23 -9.12 19.34 -2.69
CA LEU A 23 -9.24 18.34 -1.63
C LEU A 23 -10.70 17.96 -1.37
N GLU A 24 -11.57 18.94 -1.06
CA GLU A 24 -12.99 18.69 -0.79
C GLU A 24 -13.67 17.96 -1.96
N LYS A 25 -13.37 18.40 -3.19
CA LYS A 25 -13.90 17.77 -4.40
C LYS A 25 -13.43 16.32 -4.53
N ALA A 26 -12.16 16.04 -4.20
CA ALA A 26 -11.63 14.68 -4.22
C ALA A 26 -12.32 13.78 -3.17
N GLU A 27 -12.59 14.30 -1.97
CA GLU A 27 -13.28 13.56 -0.90
C GLU A 27 -14.73 13.22 -1.25
N VAL A 28 -15.46 14.15 -1.87
CA VAL A 28 -16.82 13.91 -2.37
C VAL A 28 -16.81 12.81 -3.44
N LEU A 29 -15.89 12.89 -4.40
CA LEU A 29 -15.75 11.87 -5.44
C LEU A 29 -15.32 10.51 -4.88
N MET A 30 -14.50 10.49 -3.84
CA MET A 30 -14.07 9.26 -3.16
C MET A 30 -15.26 8.56 -2.50
N THR A 31 -16.13 9.33 -1.85
CA THR A 31 -17.36 8.82 -1.20
C THR A 31 -18.32 8.20 -2.23
N ASP A 32 -18.34 8.74 -3.45
CA ASP A 32 -19.08 8.19 -4.60
C ASP A 32 -18.43 6.96 -5.26
N GLY A 33 -17.25 6.52 -4.80
CA GLY A 33 -16.48 5.44 -5.42
C GLY A 33 -15.79 5.82 -6.74
N LYS A 34 -15.69 7.11 -7.06
CA LYS A 34 -15.07 7.64 -8.29
C LYS A 34 -13.59 7.94 -8.07
N PHE A 35 -12.80 6.89 -7.81
CA PHE A 35 -11.41 7.04 -7.36
C PHE A 35 -10.49 7.73 -8.38
N TYR A 36 -10.66 7.47 -9.68
CA TYR A 36 -9.84 8.13 -10.69
C TYR A 36 -10.19 9.62 -10.82
N GLU A 37 -11.47 9.95 -10.80
CA GLU A 37 -11.95 11.33 -10.84
C GLU A 37 -11.50 12.09 -9.58
N SER A 38 -11.42 11.40 -8.43
CA SER A 38 -10.87 11.94 -7.19
C SER A 38 -9.39 12.29 -7.36
N LEU A 39 -8.59 11.38 -7.94
CA LEU A 39 -7.18 11.65 -8.27
C LEU A 39 -7.04 12.82 -9.24
N PHE A 40 -7.93 12.91 -10.23
CA PHE A 40 -7.94 14.01 -11.20
C PHE A 40 -8.29 15.35 -10.55
N ALA A 41 -9.20 15.37 -9.57
CA ALA A 41 -9.50 16.58 -8.81
C ALA A 41 -8.27 17.11 -8.05
N LEU A 42 -7.37 16.23 -7.60
CA LEU A 42 -6.13 16.59 -6.92
C LEU A 42 -5.00 17.07 -7.86
N GLU A 43 -5.14 16.96 -9.19
CA GLU A 43 -4.09 17.32 -10.16
C GLU A 43 -3.39 18.67 -9.84
N PRO A 44 -4.11 19.78 -9.56
CA PRO A 44 -3.44 21.07 -9.35
C PRO A 44 -2.47 21.05 -8.16
N LEU A 45 -2.80 20.29 -7.11
CA LEU A 45 -1.96 20.13 -5.91
C LEU A 45 -0.84 19.11 -6.13
N LEU A 46 -1.09 18.08 -6.93
CA LEU A 46 -0.10 17.04 -7.24
C LEU A 46 0.97 17.51 -8.24
N THR A 47 0.66 18.48 -9.09
CA THR A 47 1.55 18.96 -10.16
C THR A 47 2.23 20.30 -9.86
N THR A 48 1.80 21.02 -8.82
CA THR A 48 2.47 22.26 -8.39
C THR A 48 3.84 22.01 -7.77
N ASP A 49 4.76 22.94 -7.97
CA ASP A 49 6.06 22.99 -7.27
C ASP A 49 5.98 23.74 -5.93
N GLU A 50 4.86 24.43 -5.67
CA GLU A 50 4.66 25.19 -4.45
C GLU A 50 4.30 24.27 -3.27
N LYS A 51 5.10 24.34 -2.21
CA LYS A 51 4.84 23.57 -0.99
C LYS A 51 3.73 24.22 -0.16
N SER A 52 2.74 23.43 0.23
CA SER A 52 1.64 23.85 1.08
C SER A 52 1.12 22.68 1.91
N VAL A 53 0.36 22.97 2.97
CA VAL A 53 -0.34 21.94 3.75
C VAL A 53 -1.30 21.15 2.84
N ASP A 54 -2.01 21.84 1.94
CA ASP A 54 -2.92 21.21 1.00
C ASP A 54 -2.20 20.27 0.03
N GLN A 55 -0.99 20.60 -0.43
CA GLN A 55 -0.20 19.70 -1.25
C GLN A 55 0.26 18.47 -0.45
N GLU A 56 0.70 18.64 0.80
CA GLU A 56 1.08 17.54 1.67
C GLU A 56 -0.10 16.57 1.87
N GLU A 57 -1.29 17.10 2.14
CA GLU A 57 -2.52 16.32 2.31
C GLU A 57 -2.96 15.66 1.00
N ALA A 58 -2.84 16.36 -0.14
CA ALA A 58 -3.12 15.81 -1.45
C ALA A 58 -2.20 14.62 -1.79
N LEU A 59 -0.91 14.68 -1.45
CA LEU A 59 0.02 13.56 -1.66
C LEU A 59 -0.38 12.33 -0.82
N TRP A 60 -0.79 12.55 0.42
CA TRP A 60 -1.27 11.48 1.30
C TRP A 60 -2.57 10.85 0.78
N LEU A 61 -3.56 11.68 0.41
CA LEU A 61 -4.83 11.22 -0.13
C LEU A 61 -4.64 10.52 -1.49
N ALA A 62 -3.79 11.05 -2.36
CA ALA A 62 -3.48 10.43 -3.65
C ALA A 62 -2.85 9.04 -3.51
N ASN A 63 -2.02 8.81 -2.48
CA ASN A 63 -1.52 7.48 -2.15
C ASN A 63 -2.67 6.50 -1.84
N ALA A 64 -3.59 6.88 -0.95
CA ALA A 64 -4.74 6.03 -0.59
C ALA A 64 -5.65 5.74 -1.80
N LEU A 65 -5.92 6.77 -2.61
CA LEU A 65 -6.73 6.66 -3.82
C LEU A 65 -6.05 5.78 -4.89
N CYS A 66 -4.77 5.96 -5.17
CA CYS A 66 -4.04 5.14 -6.14
C CYS A 66 -4.01 3.66 -5.73
N ARG A 67 -3.71 3.37 -4.47
CA ARG A 67 -3.72 2.00 -3.94
C ARG A 67 -5.10 1.36 -4.10
N THR A 68 -6.17 2.10 -3.81
CA THR A 68 -7.54 1.61 -3.94
C THR A 68 -7.92 1.38 -5.40
N TRP A 69 -7.57 2.33 -6.27
CA TRP A 69 -7.90 2.30 -7.69
C TRP A 69 -7.21 1.15 -8.43
N VAL A 70 -5.89 0.98 -8.25
CA VAL A 70 -5.11 -0.10 -8.90
C VAL A 70 -5.59 -1.49 -8.47
N ASN A 71 -6.03 -1.63 -7.22
CA ASN A 71 -6.54 -2.90 -6.68
C ASN A 71 -8.06 -3.10 -6.89
N SER A 72 -8.75 -2.18 -7.57
CA SER A 72 -10.19 -2.31 -7.80
C SER A 72 -10.50 -3.41 -8.82
N ASN A 73 -11.60 -4.13 -8.62
CA ASN A 73 -12.07 -5.12 -9.59
C ASN A 73 -12.33 -4.49 -10.96
N ASP A 74 -12.83 -3.25 -11.01
CA ASP A 74 -13.05 -2.53 -12.26
C ASP A 74 -11.74 -2.31 -13.02
N PHE A 75 -10.66 -1.92 -12.32
CA PHE A 75 -9.32 -1.83 -12.91
C PHE A 75 -8.89 -3.18 -13.49
N TYR A 76 -8.98 -4.26 -12.70
CA TYR A 76 -8.54 -5.59 -13.13
C TYR A 76 -9.37 -6.14 -14.31
N GLU A 77 -10.69 -6.07 -14.25
CA GLU A 77 -11.58 -6.58 -15.28
C GLU A 77 -11.45 -5.82 -16.60
N ARG A 78 -11.25 -4.50 -16.54
CA ARG A 78 -10.99 -3.68 -17.74
C ARG A 78 -9.61 -3.98 -18.32
N TRP A 79 -8.59 -4.08 -17.48
CA TRP A 79 -7.25 -4.47 -17.89
C TRP A 79 -7.24 -5.82 -18.61
N GLN A 80 -7.90 -6.84 -18.07
CA GLN A 80 -7.99 -8.16 -18.70
C GLN A 80 -8.69 -8.09 -20.08
N ARG A 81 -9.77 -7.30 -20.18
CA ARG A 81 -10.48 -7.08 -21.46
C ARG A 81 -9.56 -6.43 -22.51
N GLU A 82 -8.84 -5.38 -22.16
CA GLU A 82 -7.91 -4.68 -23.07
C GLU A 82 -6.74 -5.58 -23.50
N LYS A 83 -6.16 -6.36 -22.56
CA LYS A 83 -5.07 -7.29 -22.85
C LYS A 83 -5.49 -8.38 -23.85
N GLN A 84 -6.70 -8.92 -23.72
CA GLN A 84 -7.25 -9.91 -24.65
C GLN A 84 -7.59 -9.31 -26.02
N ALA A 85 -7.94 -8.02 -26.06
CA ALA A 85 -8.26 -7.29 -27.28
C ALA A 85 -7.02 -6.83 -28.08
N LYS A 86 -5.83 -6.77 -27.47
CA LYS A 86 -4.58 -6.26 -28.07
C LYS A 86 -4.18 -6.90 -29.42
N ASN A 87 -4.64 -8.13 -29.69
CA ASN A 87 -4.36 -8.85 -30.94
C ASN A 87 -5.47 -8.74 -32.00
N LYS A 88 -6.53 -7.97 -31.74
CA LYS A 88 -7.65 -7.79 -32.66
C LYS A 88 -7.51 -6.48 -33.44
N PRO A 89 -7.52 -6.49 -34.79
CA PRO A 89 -7.35 -5.30 -35.62
C PRO A 89 -8.38 -4.19 -35.35
N GLU A 90 -9.59 -4.57 -34.95
CA GLU A 90 -10.72 -3.67 -34.65
C GLU A 90 -10.57 -2.87 -33.34
N PHE A 91 -9.61 -3.20 -32.48
CA PHE A 91 -9.36 -2.48 -31.21
C PHE A 91 -8.22 -1.47 -31.29
N LYS A 92 -7.68 -1.21 -32.49
CA LYS A 92 -6.52 -0.32 -32.63
C LYS A 92 -6.82 1.16 -32.39
N HIS A 93 -8.06 1.65 -32.47
CA HIS A 93 -8.31 3.10 -32.42
C HIS A 93 -9.71 3.59 -31.95
N SER A 94 -10.37 3.01 -30.94
CA SER A 94 -11.48 3.78 -30.33
C SER A 94 -11.71 3.63 -28.83
N ASP A 95 -11.62 2.44 -28.23
CA ASP A 95 -12.05 2.29 -26.82
C ASP A 95 -11.05 1.57 -25.88
N GLY A 96 -10.00 0.94 -26.42
CA GLY A 96 -9.11 0.01 -25.69
C GLY A 96 -7.79 0.58 -25.16
N PHE A 97 -7.57 1.89 -25.23
CA PHE A 97 -6.32 2.53 -24.76
C PHE A 97 -6.52 3.56 -23.64
N MET A 98 -7.78 3.90 -23.31
CA MET A 98 -8.07 4.93 -22.31
C MET A 98 -7.50 4.60 -20.92
N TRP A 99 -7.37 3.32 -20.56
CA TRP A 99 -6.87 2.95 -19.24
C TRP A 99 -5.35 3.08 -19.11
N TRP A 100 -4.63 2.71 -20.17
CA TRP A 100 -3.18 2.93 -20.20
C TRP A 100 -2.86 4.43 -20.22
N ASP A 101 -3.68 5.24 -20.89
CA ASP A 101 -3.55 6.71 -20.85
C ASP A 101 -3.74 7.25 -19.42
N LYS A 102 -4.65 6.69 -18.63
CA LYS A 102 -4.80 7.03 -17.20
C LYS A 102 -3.57 6.65 -16.39
N VAL A 103 -3.01 5.46 -16.60
CA VAL A 103 -1.75 5.05 -15.95
C VAL A 103 -0.59 5.96 -16.34
N ILE A 104 -0.46 6.31 -17.63
CA ILE A 104 0.53 7.27 -18.12
C ILE A 104 0.35 8.62 -17.44
N THR A 105 -0.89 9.12 -17.36
CA THR A 105 -1.24 10.41 -16.75
C THR A 105 -0.85 10.42 -15.27
N LEU A 106 -1.25 9.40 -14.51
CA LEU A 106 -0.90 9.28 -13.09
C LEU A 106 0.63 9.15 -12.89
N ASN A 107 1.32 8.46 -13.78
CA ASN A 107 2.78 8.37 -13.74
C ASN A 107 3.47 9.69 -14.05
N GLN A 108 2.91 10.53 -14.93
CA GLN A 108 3.38 11.90 -15.14
C GLN A 108 3.21 12.76 -13.90
N TRP A 109 2.18 12.50 -13.08
CA TRP A 109 2.00 13.13 -11.77
C TRP A 109 2.84 12.48 -10.66
N GLY A 110 3.59 11.40 -10.95
CA GLY A 110 4.48 10.76 -9.99
C GLY A 110 3.88 9.60 -9.20
N ALA A 111 2.79 8.97 -9.66
CA ALA A 111 2.21 7.81 -9.00
C ALA A 111 3.12 6.56 -9.00
N ARG A 112 3.98 6.39 -10.02
CA ARG A 112 4.88 5.22 -10.18
C ARG A 112 4.12 3.89 -10.16
N ILE A 113 3.11 3.77 -11.01
CA ILE A 113 2.42 2.51 -11.32
C ILE A 113 3.28 1.73 -12.31
N VAL A 114 3.65 0.52 -11.93
CA VAL A 114 4.49 -0.40 -12.70
C VAL A 114 3.70 -1.64 -13.12
N TYR A 115 4.19 -2.37 -14.12
CA TYR A 115 3.60 -3.63 -14.55
C TYR A 115 4.39 -4.80 -13.98
N GLU A 116 3.74 -5.60 -13.14
CA GLU A 116 4.31 -6.81 -12.56
C GLU A 116 4.09 -7.98 -13.52
N HIS A 117 5.17 -8.43 -14.16
CA HIS A 117 5.10 -9.42 -15.23
C HIS A 117 4.67 -10.82 -14.75
N PHE A 118 4.94 -11.18 -13.50
CA PHE A 118 4.69 -12.52 -12.96
C PHE A 118 3.20 -12.76 -12.69
N ASN A 119 2.52 -11.81 -12.05
CA ASN A 119 1.08 -11.89 -11.82
C ASN A 119 0.25 -11.19 -12.92
N ALA A 120 0.91 -10.64 -13.94
CA ALA A 120 0.28 -9.91 -15.04
C ALA A 120 -0.67 -8.78 -14.58
N ARG A 121 -0.33 -8.14 -13.45
CA ARG A 121 -1.10 -7.07 -12.80
C ARG A 121 -0.33 -5.75 -12.83
N ALA A 122 -1.06 -4.64 -12.79
CA ALA A 122 -0.45 -3.36 -12.46
C ALA A 122 -0.24 -3.29 -10.94
N GLU A 123 0.85 -2.68 -10.52
CA GLU A 123 1.21 -2.49 -9.12
C GLU A 123 1.54 -1.03 -8.87
N TYR A 124 1.04 -0.49 -7.76
CA TYR A 124 1.33 0.87 -7.35
C TYR A 124 2.59 0.89 -6.48
N ALA A 125 3.71 1.39 -7.02
CA ALA A 125 4.99 1.45 -6.30
C ALA A 125 5.16 2.73 -5.47
N TYR A 126 4.06 3.20 -4.86
CA TYR A 126 4.05 4.24 -3.82
C TYR A 126 4.72 5.58 -4.17
N GLY A 127 4.73 5.99 -5.45
CA GLY A 127 5.46 7.18 -5.89
C GLY A 127 5.02 8.50 -5.22
N PHE A 128 3.74 8.62 -4.83
CA PHE A 128 3.26 9.80 -4.08
C PHE A 128 3.82 9.85 -2.66
N LEU A 129 4.02 8.70 -2.00
CA LEU A 129 4.68 8.65 -0.70
C LEU A 129 6.16 8.99 -0.80
N GLU A 130 6.85 8.55 -1.86
CA GLU A 130 8.25 8.94 -2.11
C GLU A 130 8.37 10.47 -2.24
N ARG A 131 7.44 11.09 -2.97
CA ARG A 131 7.34 12.55 -3.09
C ARG A 131 7.05 13.21 -1.75
N LEU A 132 6.11 12.68 -0.95
CA LEU A 132 5.77 13.21 0.37
C LEU A 132 7.00 13.22 1.29
N VAL A 133 7.71 12.09 1.42
CA VAL A 133 8.90 11.99 2.28
C VAL A 133 10.04 12.90 1.82
N THR A 134 10.16 13.11 0.50
CA THR A 134 11.19 13.97 -0.09
C THR A 134 10.88 15.45 0.09
N LEU A 135 9.65 15.87 -0.17
CA LEU A 135 9.25 17.28 -0.16
C LEU A 135 8.93 17.77 1.26
N TYR A 136 8.39 16.90 2.12
CA TYR A 136 7.91 17.24 3.47
C TYR A 136 8.61 16.39 4.52
N PRO A 137 9.91 16.65 4.79
CA PRO A 137 10.70 15.83 5.71
C PRO A 137 10.22 15.91 7.17
N ASP A 138 9.47 16.94 7.54
CA ASP A 138 8.93 17.13 8.90
C ASP A 138 7.42 16.82 8.97
N SER A 139 6.85 16.21 7.91
CA SER A 139 5.44 15.82 7.84
C SER A 139 5.03 14.90 8.99
N SER A 140 3.82 15.12 9.50
CA SER A 140 3.20 14.19 10.45
C SER A 140 2.90 12.81 9.84
N TRP A 141 2.75 12.74 8.51
CA TRP A 141 2.54 11.50 7.75
C TRP A 141 3.84 10.74 7.47
N ARG A 142 5.01 11.38 7.65
CA ARG A 142 6.30 10.80 7.29
C ARG A 142 6.54 9.42 7.94
N PRO A 143 6.27 9.18 9.24
CA PRO A 143 6.46 7.86 9.82
C PRO A 143 5.60 6.79 9.15
N ALA A 144 4.36 7.11 8.76
CA ALA A 144 3.52 6.16 8.05
C ALA A 144 4.00 5.95 6.61
N ALA A 145 4.37 7.03 5.91
CA ALA A 145 4.91 6.96 4.56
C ALA A 145 6.19 6.13 4.49
N GLU A 146 7.14 6.34 5.40
CA GLU A 146 8.39 5.56 5.46
C GLU A 146 8.14 4.07 5.74
N TYR A 147 7.07 3.72 6.45
CA TYR A 147 6.68 2.32 6.65
C TYR A 147 6.19 1.67 5.36
N TYR A 148 5.24 2.29 4.66
CA TYR A 148 4.66 1.74 3.42
C TYR A 148 5.66 1.72 2.24
N LEU A 149 6.74 2.50 2.33
CA LEU A 149 7.85 2.48 1.37
C LEU A 149 8.86 1.36 1.62
N ILE A 150 8.73 0.58 2.70
CA ILE A 150 9.56 -0.60 2.91
C ILE A 150 9.14 -1.65 1.89
N GLU A 151 9.99 -1.86 0.88
CA GLU A 151 9.78 -2.91 -0.12
C GLU A 151 9.80 -4.28 0.57
N ASP A 152 8.70 -4.98 0.37
CA ASP A 152 8.54 -6.36 0.75
C ASP A 152 9.53 -7.21 -0.07
N GLY A 153 10.39 -7.96 0.64
CA GLY A 153 11.47 -8.71 0.01
C GLY A 153 10.94 -9.80 -0.91
N ASN A 154 11.47 -9.89 -2.12
CA ASN A 154 11.21 -11.01 -3.03
C ASN A 154 11.63 -12.34 -2.38
N ASN A 155 11.23 -13.48 -2.95
CA ASN A 155 11.59 -14.85 -2.53
C ASN A 155 13.10 -15.18 -2.69
N GLU A 156 13.98 -14.21 -2.46
CA GLU A 156 15.44 -14.27 -2.55
C GLU A 156 16.03 -13.81 -1.21
N ARG A 157 16.98 -14.56 -0.68
CA ARG A 157 17.58 -14.31 0.65
C ARG A 157 18.06 -12.87 0.83
N GLU A 158 18.73 -12.29 -0.17
CA GLU A 158 19.24 -10.91 -0.11
C GLU A 158 18.11 -9.89 0.01
N SER A 159 17.03 -10.08 -0.74
CA SER A 159 15.85 -9.19 -0.71
C SER A 159 15.14 -9.24 0.63
N VAL A 160 14.98 -10.44 1.20
CA VAL A 160 14.41 -10.64 2.55
C VAL A 160 15.28 -10.01 3.64
N VAL A 161 16.61 -10.11 3.53
CA VAL A 161 17.52 -9.47 4.49
C VAL A 161 17.43 -7.94 4.40
N LYS A 162 17.34 -7.39 3.17
CA LYS A 162 17.17 -5.95 2.96
C LYS A 162 15.87 -5.43 3.60
N SER A 163 14.75 -6.13 3.41
CA SER A 163 13.46 -5.73 3.99
C SER A 163 13.47 -5.83 5.52
N LEU A 164 14.02 -6.91 6.10
CA LEU A 164 14.19 -7.03 7.55
C LEU A 164 15.02 -5.88 8.14
N ASN A 165 16.14 -5.54 7.51
CA ASN A 165 16.98 -4.42 7.95
C ASN A 165 16.24 -3.09 7.91
N ALA A 166 15.40 -2.88 6.87
CA ALA A 166 14.55 -1.69 6.78
C ALA A 166 13.52 -1.63 7.91
N TYR A 167 12.82 -2.74 8.22
CA TYR A 167 11.88 -2.79 9.34
C TYR A 167 12.59 -2.59 10.70
N TYR A 168 13.78 -3.16 10.90
CA TYR A 168 14.56 -2.91 12.12
C TYR A 168 14.97 -1.44 12.26
N ALA A 169 15.43 -0.81 11.18
CA ALA A 169 15.79 0.60 11.17
C ALA A 169 14.56 1.49 11.45
N TYR A 170 13.42 1.16 10.85
CA TYR A 170 12.14 1.83 11.08
C TYR A 170 11.72 1.80 12.55
N ILE A 171 11.73 0.61 13.16
CA ILE A 171 11.42 0.45 14.59
C ILE A 171 12.41 1.22 15.44
N ASN A 172 13.71 1.15 15.17
CA ASN A 172 14.70 1.88 15.95
C ASN A 172 14.45 3.40 15.93
N LYS A 173 14.03 3.92 14.77
CA LYS A 173 13.71 5.33 14.59
C LYS A 173 12.42 5.75 15.30
N TYR A 174 11.37 4.92 15.27
CA TYR A 174 10.03 5.30 15.70
C TYR A 174 9.47 4.54 16.92
N ALA A 175 10.20 3.63 17.58
CA ALA A 175 9.67 2.72 18.61
C ALA A 175 8.89 3.38 19.76
N LYS A 176 9.14 4.66 20.05
CA LYS A 176 8.50 5.41 21.14
C LYS A 176 7.27 6.22 20.69
N SER A 177 6.91 6.18 19.41
CA SER A 177 5.82 6.99 18.86
C SER A 177 4.42 6.43 19.17
N GLY A 178 4.32 5.12 19.46
CA GLY A 178 3.04 4.45 19.67
C GLY A 178 2.17 4.32 18.41
N LEU A 179 2.74 4.55 17.22
CA LEU A 179 2.04 4.47 15.94
C LEU A 179 1.66 3.03 15.56
N THR A 180 0.53 2.87 14.88
CA THR A 180 0.05 1.57 14.39
C THR A 180 1.09 0.86 13.52
N GLU A 181 1.81 1.60 12.68
CA GLU A 181 2.86 1.11 11.78
C GLU A 181 4.03 0.45 12.51
N ILE A 182 4.32 0.84 13.76
CA ILE A 182 5.31 0.13 14.59
C ILE A 182 4.84 -1.29 14.89
N TYR A 183 3.56 -1.45 15.20
CA TYR A 183 2.99 -2.77 15.49
C TYR A 183 2.93 -3.61 14.22
N MET A 184 2.57 -3.02 13.09
CA MET A 184 2.60 -3.71 11.80
C MET A 184 4.04 -4.12 11.42
N ALA A 185 5.05 -3.28 11.68
CA ALA A 185 6.46 -3.64 11.50
C ALA A 185 6.89 -4.81 12.39
N TYR A 186 6.43 -4.87 13.65
CA TYR A 186 6.65 -6.06 14.49
C TYR A 186 6.04 -7.31 13.87
N LEU A 187 4.80 -7.21 13.37
CA LEU A 187 4.13 -8.33 12.75
C LEU A 187 4.85 -8.82 11.48
N HIS A 188 5.31 -7.89 10.62
CA HIS A 188 6.05 -8.22 9.41
C HIS A 188 7.39 -8.91 9.73
N ILE A 189 8.17 -8.41 10.69
CA ILE A 189 9.40 -9.08 11.14
C ILE A 189 9.07 -10.49 11.66
N ALA A 190 7.99 -10.64 12.44
CA ALA A 190 7.58 -11.94 12.97
C ALA A 190 7.24 -12.92 11.84
N HIS A 191 6.43 -12.50 10.87
CA HIS A 191 6.03 -13.33 9.71
C HIS A 191 7.24 -13.74 8.86
N VAL A 192 8.13 -12.80 8.53
CA VAL A 192 9.31 -13.10 7.73
C VAL A 192 10.20 -14.14 8.43
N ASN A 193 10.46 -13.98 9.73
CA ASN A 193 11.27 -14.94 10.49
C ASN A 193 10.56 -16.29 10.69
N ASP A 194 9.24 -16.30 10.87
CA ASP A 194 8.45 -17.54 10.94
C ASP A 194 8.56 -18.33 9.62
N ASN A 195 8.44 -17.65 8.48
CA ASN A 195 8.61 -18.26 7.16
C ASN A 195 10.03 -18.79 6.95
N LEU A 196 11.07 -18.03 7.34
CA LEU A 196 12.46 -18.48 7.23
C LEU A 196 12.72 -19.73 8.10
N TRP A 197 12.15 -19.78 9.31
CA TRP A 197 12.20 -20.98 10.15
C TRP A 197 11.54 -22.19 9.45
N GLN A 198 10.35 -22.03 8.87
CA GLN A 198 9.67 -23.11 8.15
C GLN A 198 10.46 -23.57 6.92
N ALA A 199 11.00 -22.62 6.15
CA ALA A 199 11.81 -22.89 4.97
C ALA A 199 13.06 -23.73 5.30
N LEU A 200 13.74 -23.41 6.40
CA LEU A 200 14.96 -24.11 6.84
C LEU A 200 14.67 -25.44 7.55
N LYS A 201 13.49 -25.58 8.19
CA LYS A 201 13.08 -26.82 8.88
C LYS A 201 12.52 -27.87 7.92
N SER A 202 11.90 -27.46 6.82
CA SER A 202 11.25 -28.38 5.88
C SER A 202 12.28 -29.37 5.30
N PRO A 203 12.00 -30.69 5.30
CA PRO A 203 12.88 -31.66 4.67
C PRO A 203 13.09 -31.30 3.19
N LYS A 204 14.36 -31.24 2.75
CA LYS A 204 14.80 -30.81 1.41
C LYS A 204 13.85 -31.34 0.32
N GLY A 205 13.01 -30.47 -0.21
CA GLY A 205 11.92 -30.89 -1.08
C GLY A 205 10.93 -29.78 -1.42
N LYS A 206 11.33 -28.96 -2.41
CA LYS A 206 10.50 -28.33 -3.47
C LYS A 206 10.38 -26.82 -3.55
N PHE A 207 10.74 -26.01 -2.55
CA PHE A 207 10.55 -24.54 -2.67
C PHE A 207 11.61 -23.63 -2.01
N TYR A 208 12.64 -24.17 -1.33
CA TYR A 208 13.49 -23.37 -0.41
C TYR A 208 15.00 -23.49 -0.61
N ASP A 209 15.46 -24.02 -1.74
CA ASP A 209 16.90 -24.18 -2.03
C ASP A 209 17.65 -22.83 -2.02
N TRP A 210 16.95 -21.70 -2.20
CA TRP A 210 17.51 -20.35 -2.17
C TRP A 210 17.73 -19.77 -0.76
N PHE A 211 17.21 -20.42 0.29
CA PHE A 211 17.35 -19.97 1.69
C PHE A 211 18.30 -20.82 2.52
N THR A 212 18.56 -22.06 2.11
CA THR A 212 19.51 -22.97 2.77
C THR A 212 20.96 -22.63 2.44
N SER A 213 21.86 -22.84 3.39
CA SER A 213 23.31 -22.81 3.20
C SER A 213 23.86 -24.09 2.53
N GLY A 214 23.03 -25.14 2.47
CA GLY A 214 23.41 -26.48 2.05
C GLY A 214 23.95 -27.36 3.19
N ASP A 215 24.43 -26.76 4.28
CA ASP A 215 24.95 -27.44 5.48
C ASP A 215 23.83 -27.66 6.53
N PRO A 216 23.46 -28.91 6.85
CA PRO A 216 22.35 -29.20 7.76
C PRO A 216 22.49 -28.64 9.17
N GLU A 217 23.71 -28.57 9.71
CA GLU A 217 23.92 -28.05 11.08
C GLU A 217 23.81 -26.52 11.11
N THR A 218 24.36 -25.84 10.10
CA THR A 218 24.18 -24.39 9.92
C THR A 218 22.70 -24.05 9.72
N ASP A 219 21.99 -24.74 8.84
CA ASP A 219 20.57 -24.47 8.58
C ASP A 219 19.70 -24.69 9.83
N LYS A 220 20.03 -25.69 10.65
CA LYS A 220 19.34 -25.97 11.91
C LYS A 220 19.58 -24.86 12.94
N ALA A 221 20.80 -24.32 13.02
CA ALA A 221 21.12 -23.19 13.89
C ALA A 221 20.39 -21.92 13.42
N ASP A 222 20.42 -21.63 12.13
CA ASP A 222 19.71 -20.49 11.51
C ASP A 222 18.19 -20.59 11.72
N ALA A 223 17.61 -21.79 11.54
CA ALA A 223 16.19 -22.02 11.81
C ALA A 223 15.83 -21.71 13.27
N ALA A 224 16.65 -22.16 14.23
CA ALA A 224 16.41 -21.89 15.65
C ALA A 224 16.44 -20.39 15.97
N GLU A 225 17.35 -19.64 15.35
CA GLU A 225 17.46 -18.19 15.50
C GLU A 225 16.25 -17.47 14.91
N HIS A 226 15.83 -17.83 13.70
CA HIS A 226 14.63 -17.27 13.08
C HIS A 226 13.37 -17.55 13.90
N LYS A 227 13.21 -18.76 14.45
CA LYS A 227 12.11 -19.06 15.39
C LYS A 227 12.15 -18.14 16.62
N ARG A 228 13.34 -17.92 17.18
CA ARG A 228 13.53 -17.06 18.37
C ARG A 228 13.12 -15.63 18.09
N GLU A 229 13.54 -15.05 16.96
CA GLU A 229 13.16 -13.69 16.57
C GLU A 229 11.66 -13.59 16.22
N ALA A 230 11.09 -14.57 15.52
CA ALA A 230 9.66 -14.62 15.23
C ALA A 230 8.82 -14.57 16.52
N LEU A 231 9.13 -15.43 17.50
CA LEU A 231 8.45 -15.46 18.80
C LEU A 231 8.59 -14.12 19.55
N LYS A 232 9.79 -13.52 19.55
CA LYS A 232 10.05 -12.22 20.18
C LYS A 232 9.16 -11.11 19.59
N TYR A 233 9.02 -11.06 18.26
CA TYR A 233 8.26 -10.01 17.59
C TYR A 233 6.75 -10.24 17.61
N TYR A 234 6.29 -11.50 17.54
CA TYR A 234 4.88 -11.83 17.83
C TYR A 234 4.50 -11.38 19.25
N ALA A 235 5.35 -11.65 20.26
CA ALA A 235 5.08 -11.22 21.63
C ALA A 235 4.98 -9.69 21.75
N LYS A 236 5.87 -8.94 21.07
CA LYS A 236 5.81 -7.48 21.02
C LYS A 236 4.49 -6.99 20.40
N PHE A 237 4.09 -7.54 19.25
CA PHE A 237 2.83 -7.20 18.60
C PHE A 237 1.63 -7.48 19.51
N ILE A 238 1.58 -8.67 20.13
CA ILE A 238 0.46 -9.08 20.99
C ILE A 238 0.31 -8.16 22.20
N VAL A 239 1.41 -7.83 22.88
CA VAL A 239 1.39 -6.90 24.02
C VAL A 239 0.91 -5.53 23.57
N SER A 240 1.48 -4.99 22.49
CA SER A 240 1.13 -3.66 21.98
C SER A 240 -0.32 -3.54 21.51
N ILE A 241 -0.88 -4.56 20.85
CA ILE A 241 -2.29 -4.55 20.41
C ILE A 241 -3.23 -4.78 21.60
N SER A 242 -2.86 -5.59 22.59
CA SER A 242 -3.70 -5.82 23.78
C SER A 242 -3.94 -4.54 24.59
N GLU A 243 -3.03 -3.58 24.52
CA GLU A 243 -3.17 -2.24 25.11
C GLU A 243 -4.06 -1.30 24.26
N TYR A 244 -4.27 -1.62 22.98
CA TYR A 244 -4.97 -0.80 21.97
C TYR A 244 -6.39 -1.32 21.61
N ASP A 245 -6.65 -2.63 21.73
CA ASP A 245 -7.86 -3.32 21.24
C ASP A 245 -9.10 -3.13 22.14
N TYR A 246 -9.20 -2.01 22.86
CA TYR A 246 -10.44 -1.58 23.52
C TYR A 246 -11.51 -1.09 22.51
N HIS A 247 -11.19 -1.00 21.21
CA HIS A 247 -12.04 -0.38 20.18
C HIS A 247 -12.29 -1.21 18.88
N GLY A 248 -12.00 -2.51 18.85
CA GLY A 248 -12.73 -3.46 17.98
C GLY A 248 -12.31 -3.61 16.50
N GLY A 249 -11.20 -3.02 16.06
CA GLY A 249 -10.74 -3.08 14.67
C GLY A 249 -9.94 -4.33 14.26
N PHE A 250 -9.22 -4.97 15.19
CA PHE A 250 -8.25 -6.04 14.88
C PHE A 250 -8.69 -7.46 15.30
N SER A 251 -9.91 -7.63 15.80
CA SER A 251 -10.28 -8.81 16.60
C SER A 251 -10.04 -10.18 15.92
N ASN A 252 -10.22 -10.30 14.60
CA ASN A 252 -9.97 -11.56 13.89
C ASN A 252 -8.48 -11.77 13.57
N GLN A 253 -7.79 -10.75 13.06
CA GLN A 253 -6.37 -10.84 12.74
C GLN A 253 -5.53 -11.06 14.00
N TYR A 254 -5.86 -10.37 15.10
CA TYR A 254 -5.24 -10.56 16.40
C TYR A 254 -5.38 -12.00 16.90
N ARG A 255 -6.57 -12.60 16.84
CA ARG A 255 -6.79 -14.01 17.23
C ARG A 255 -5.96 -14.98 16.40
N VAL A 256 -5.85 -14.73 15.10
CA VAL A 256 -5.02 -15.52 14.19
C VAL A 256 -3.54 -15.42 14.59
N VAL A 257 -3.05 -14.22 14.89
CA VAL A 257 -1.66 -14.00 15.33
C VAL A 257 -1.38 -14.65 16.69
N VAL A 258 -2.27 -14.51 17.66
CA VAL A 258 -2.13 -15.18 18.98
C VAL A 258 -2.09 -16.70 18.82
N LYS A 259 -2.99 -17.25 18.00
CA LYS A 259 -2.97 -18.69 17.71
C LYS A 259 -1.66 -19.10 17.05
N ARG A 260 -1.17 -18.33 16.06
CA ARG A 260 0.09 -18.64 15.38
C ARG A 260 1.27 -18.60 16.32
N PHE A 261 1.33 -17.61 17.21
CA PHE A 261 2.35 -17.52 18.25
C PHE A 261 2.39 -18.77 19.14
N GLU A 262 1.23 -19.26 19.58
CA GLU A 262 1.15 -20.49 20.38
C GLU A 262 1.49 -21.76 19.58
N ASP A 263 1.09 -21.83 18.31
CA ASP A 263 1.44 -22.93 17.42
C ASP A 263 2.95 -22.97 17.15
N LEU A 264 3.60 -21.82 16.95
CA LEU A 264 5.05 -21.72 16.74
C LEU A 264 5.83 -22.13 18.00
N LYS A 265 5.36 -21.80 19.21
CA LYS A 265 5.95 -22.32 20.46
C LYS A 265 5.96 -23.84 20.51
N GLN A 266 4.94 -24.47 19.94
CA GLN A 266 4.75 -25.92 19.88
C GLN A 266 5.37 -26.57 18.63
N ASP A 267 6.21 -25.83 17.89
CA ASP A 267 6.87 -26.30 16.66
C ASP A 267 5.91 -26.74 15.54
N LYS A 268 4.67 -26.25 15.55
CA LYS A 268 3.70 -26.53 14.48
C LYS A 268 3.99 -25.66 13.27
N GLU A 269 3.96 -26.29 12.11
CA GLU A 269 4.05 -25.62 10.81
C GLU A 269 2.71 -25.01 10.41
N TRP A 270 2.74 -23.95 9.60
CA TRP A 270 1.54 -23.33 9.05
C TRP A 270 1.55 -23.48 7.54
N ASN A 271 0.61 -24.26 7.02
CA ASN A 271 0.49 -24.50 5.57
C ASN A 271 0.03 -23.27 4.75
N ASN A 272 -0.19 -22.11 5.39
CA ASN A 272 -0.48 -20.87 4.67
C ASN A 272 0.81 -20.08 4.51
N TRP A 273 1.44 -20.29 3.37
CA TRP A 273 2.66 -19.61 2.97
C TRP A 273 2.33 -18.18 2.56
N PHE A 274 2.72 -17.21 3.38
CA PHE A 274 2.77 -15.81 2.99
C PHE A 274 4.23 -15.40 3.00
N ILE A 275 5.05 -15.92 2.08
CA ILE A 275 6.30 -15.21 1.81
C ILE A 275 5.89 -13.96 1.04
N ILE A 276 5.60 -12.91 1.81
CA ILE A 276 5.85 -11.54 1.41
C ILE A 276 5.09 -11.14 0.12
N LEU A 277 3.82 -11.52 0.01
CA LEU A 277 2.94 -11.09 -1.06
C LEU A 277 1.54 -10.84 -0.47
N ASP A 278 1.24 -9.58 -0.18
CA ASP A 278 -0.09 -8.99 -0.43
C ASP A 278 -0.07 -8.36 -1.85
#